data_AF-A0A2D9T8N7-F1
#
_entry.id   AF-A0A2D9T8N7-F1
#
_cell.length_a   1.000
_cell.length_b   1.000
_cell.length_c   1.000
_cell.angle_alpha   90.00
_cell.angle_beta   90.00
_cell.angle_gamma   90.00
#
_symmetry.space_group_name_H-M   'P 1'
#
loop_
_entity.id
_entity.type
_entity.pdbx_description
1 polymer ?
#
loop_
_entity_poly.entity_id
_entity_poly.type
_entity_poly.pdbx_seq_one_letter_code
_entity_poly.pdbx_strand_id
1 'polypeptide(L)'
;MDRVEASGEAKTRLQRIVQTLTGEVSVAEACADLGVSESHFHRLRDRALAGAAEALEPRPAGRPRGATPTAAQERIAELEDDLTEMQFQLRAAELREELALVMPHVLRPPREKLSPEDQKKRRNAAKRQRRKRRGK
;
A
#
# COMPACT_ATOMS: atom_id res chain seq x y z
N MET A 1 22.15 22.25 7.21
CA MET A 1 21.88 20.80 7.04
C MET A 1 21.46 20.48 5.60
N ASP A 2 21.83 21.33 4.64
CA ASP A 2 21.15 21.38 3.33
C ASP A 2 21.61 20.30 2.36
N ARG A 3 22.79 19.73 2.59
CA ARG A 3 23.38 18.65 1.79
C ARG A 3 22.91 17.24 2.17
N VAL A 4 22.17 17.09 3.26
CA VAL A 4 21.61 15.80 3.67
C VAL A 4 20.29 15.60 2.92
N GLU A 5 20.13 14.50 2.19
CA GLU A 5 18.84 14.12 1.60
C GLU A 5 17.97 13.45 2.68
N ALA A 6 17.01 14.20 3.22
CA ALA A 6 16.08 13.73 4.24
C ALA A 6 14.83 14.60 4.25
N SER A 7 13.75 14.13 4.90
CA SER A 7 12.55 14.95 5.11
C SER A 7 12.87 16.21 5.92
N GLY A 8 12.07 17.26 5.74
CA GLY A 8 12.25 18.53 6.48
C GLY A 8 12.24 18.31 7.99
N GLU A 9 11.35 17.46 8.49
CA GLU A 9 11.27 17.09 9.90
C GLU A 9 12.55 16.37 10.40
N ALA A 10 13.09 15.44 9.59
CA ALA A 10 14.32 14.74 9.94
C ALA A 10 15.52 15.71 10.00
N LYS A 11 15.60 16.69 9.09
CA LYS A 11 16.63 17.74 9.12
C LYS A 11 16.53 18.60 10.37
N THR A 12 15.32 19.03 10.75
CA THR A 12 15.09 19.83 11.96
C THR A 12 15.52 19.07 13.22
N ARG A 13 15.10 17.80 13.34
CA ARG A 13 15.51 16.94 14.47
C ARG A 13 17.02 16.76 14.52
N LEU A 14 17.66 16.46 13.39
CA LEU A 14 19.11 16.29 13.31
C LEU A 14 19.86 17.58 13.68
N GLN A 15 19.38 18.73 13.21
CA GLN A 15 19.95 20.03 13.56
C GLN A 15 19.90 20.28 15.07
N ARG A 16 18.76 20.05 15.72
CA ARG A 16 18.64 20.21 17.18
C ARG A 16 19.55 19.24 17.93
N ILE A 17 19.65 17.99 17.49
CA ILE A 17 20.60 17.02 18.07
C ILE A 17 22.03 17.56 18.00
N VAL A 18 22.49 18.04 16.84
CA VAL A 18 23.84 18.58 16.68
C VAL A 18 24.06 19.80 17.57
N GLN A 19 23.10 20.72 17.66
CA GLN A 19 23.20 21.89 18.54
C GLN A 19 23.31 21.51 20.02
N THR A 20 22.64 20.44 20.46
CA THR A 20 22.81 19.93 21.83
C THR A 20 24.18 19.28 22.06
N LEU A 21 24.82 18.75 21.02
CA LEU A 21 26.17 18.18 21.12
C LEU A 21 27.25 19.25 21.11
N THR A 22 27.05 20.35 20.38
CA THR A 22 27.95 21.51 20.38
C THR A 22 27.75 22.44 21.57
N GLY A 23 26.69 22.23 22.36
CA GLY A 23 26.36 23.05 23.53
C GLY A 23 25.71 24.40 23.18
N GLU A 24 25.29 24.59 21.93
CA GLU A 24 24.58 25.80 21.48
C GLU A 24 23.18 25.92 22.07
N VAL A 25 22.55 24.78 22.35
CA VAL A 25 21.19 24.67 22.90
C VAL A 25 21.18 23.58 23.97
N SER A 26 20.46 23.81 25.06
CA SER A 26 20.28 22.79 26.10
C SER A 26 19.34 21.66 25.62
N VAL A 27 19.43 20.48 26.27
CA VAL A 27 18.51 19.37 25.96
C VAL A 27 17.05 19.76 26.22
N ALA A 28 16.78 20.53 27.28
CA ALA A 28 15.45 20.99 27.62
C ALA A 28 14.85 21.93 26.55
N GLU A 29 15.63 22.89 26.07
CA GLU A 29 15.21 23.79 24.99
C GLU A 29 14.96 23.04 23.68
N ALA A 30 15.85 22.10 23.32
CA ALA A 30 15.65 21.26 22.14
C ALA A 30 14.39 20.38 22.24
N CYS A 31 14.08 19.86 23.43
CA CYS A 31 12.86 19.09 23.67
C CYS A 31 11.59 19.94 23.54
N ALA A 32 11.61 21.17 24.09
CA ALA A 32 10.51 22.12 23.96
C ALA A 32 10.24 22.48 22.49
N ASP A 33 11.29 22.78 21.73
CA ASP A 33 11.20 23.13 20.32
C ASP A 33 10.66 21.99 19.45
N LEU A 34 11.06 20.75 19.76
CA LEU A 34 10.64 19.56 19.01
C LEU A 34 9.31 18.97 19.49
N GLY A 35 8.77 19.44 20.63
CA GLY A 35 7.56 18.90 21.23
C GLY A 35 7.70 17.44 21.69
N VAL A 36 8.89 17.04 22.16
CA VAL A 36 9.19 15.67 22.60
C VAL A 36 9.64 15.63 24.05
N SER A 37 9.44 14.49 24.71
CA SER A 37 10.01 14.27 26.05
C SER A 37 11.53 14.07 25.99
N GLU A 38 12.21 14.41 27.08
CA GLU A 38 13.66 14.24 27.21
C GLU A 38 14.10 12.79 26.97
N SER A 39 13.36 11.80 27.50
CA SER A 39 13.63 10.38 27.25
C SER A 39 13.52 10.00 25.77
N HIS A 40 12.56 10.58 25.04
CA HIS A 40 12.42 10.36 23.61
C HIS A 40 13.55 11.03 22.83
N PHE A 41 13.93 12.24 23.22
CA PHE A 41 15.06 12.97 22.63
C PHE A 41 16.38 12.21 22.80
N HIS A 42 16.68 11.68 23.99
CA HIS A 42 17.88 10.87 24.21
C HIS A 42 17.90 9.63 23.33
N ARG A 43 16.79 8.88 23.24
CA ARG A 43 16.70 7.72 22.34
C ARG A 43 16.92 8.11 20.87
N LEU A 44 16.38 9.25 20.44
CA LEU A 44 16.55 9.74 19.09
C LEU A 44 18.01 10.12 18.81
N ARG A 45 18.66 10.79 19.76
CA ARG A 45 20.08 11.14 19.69
C ARG A 45 20.96 9.90 19.62
N ASP A 46 20.73 8.92 20.48
CA ASP A 46 21.53 7.69 20.52
C ASP A 46 21.42 6.92 19.20
N ARG A 47 20.21 6.82 18.64
CA ARG A 47 19.99 6.21 17.31
C ARG A 47 20.72 6.97 16.20
N ALA A 48 20.65 8.31 16.21
CA ALA A 48 21.32 9.13 15.21
C ALA A 48 22.85 8.97 15.28
N LEU A 49 23.42 8.95 16.48
CA LEU A 49 24.85 8.77 16.69
C LEU A 49 25.31 7.34 16.34
N ALA A 50 24.53 6.32 16.68
CA ALA A 50 24.84 4.94 16.31
C ALA A 50 24.88 4.76 14.79
N GLY A 51 23.89 5.30 14.06
CA GLY A 51 23.88 5.25 12.60
C GLY A 51 25.02 6.04 11.96
N ALA A 52 25.38 7.20 12.53
CA ALA A 52 26.53 7.98 12.08
C ALA A 52 27.86 7.22 12.30
N ALA A 53 28.03 6.59 13.46
CA ALA A 53 29.20 5.76 13.76
C ALA A 53 29.30 4.60 12.78
N GLU A 54 28.22 3.85 12.56
CA GLU A 54 28.19 2.74 11.58
C GLU A 54 28.56 3.21 10.17
N ALA A 55 28.04 4.37 9.74
CA ALA A 55 28.34 4.92 8.43
C ALA A 55 29.80 5.37 8.27
N LEU A 56 30.48 5.69 9.38
CA LEU A 56 31.87 6.10 9.41
C LEU A 56 32.85 4.94 9.62
N GLU A 57 32.36 3.73 9.91
CA GLU A 57 33.21 2.54 10.04
C GLU A 57 33.94 2.22 8.72
N PRO A 58 35.23 1.83 8.78
CA PRO A 58 35.99 1.44 7.59
C PRO A 58 35.32 0.26 6.89
N ARG A 59 34.80 0.49 5.69
CA ARG A 59 34.31 -0.57 4.80
C ARG A 59 35.33 -0.82 3.68
N PRO A 60 35.56 -2.07 3.27
CA PRO A 60 36.42 -2.36 2.13
C PRO A 60 35.98 -1.53 0.93
N ALA A 61 36.92 -0.85 0.28
CA ALA A 61 36.62 0.04 -0.82
C ALA A 61 35.97 -0.72 -1.98
N GLY A 62 34.81 -0.24 -2.40
CA GLY A 62 34.02 -0.81 -3.50
C GLY A 62 32.61 -1.20 -3.06
N ARG A 63 31.65 -1.09 -3.98
CA ARG A 63 30.37 -1.77 -3.81
C ARG A 63 30.70 -3.26 -3.71
N PRO A 64 30.35 -3.99 -2.62
CA PRO A 64 30.44 -5.45 -2.66
C PRO A 64 29.77 -5.89 -3.96
N ARG A 65 30.48 -6.67 -4.79
CA ARG A 65 29.91 -7.24 -6.03
C ARG A 65 28.54 -7.76 -5.62
N GLY A 66 27.48 -7.20 -6.21
CA GLY A 66 26.11 -7.40 -5.72
C GLY A 66 25.96 -8.87 -5.36
N ALA A 67 25.78 -9.15 -4.06
CA ALA A 67 25.77 -10.52 -3.59
C ALA A 67 24.73 -11.24 -4.44
N THR A 68 25.17 -12.27 -5.18
CA THR A 68 24.22 -13.15 -5.84
C THR A 68 23.24 -13.58 -4.76
N PRO A 69 21.92 -13.35 -4.95
CA PRO A 69 20.95 -13.68 -3.93
C PRO A 69 21.19 -15.12 -3.48
N THR A 70 21.29 -15.33 -2.16
CA THR A 70 21.38 -16.71 -1.67
C THR A 70 20.08 -17.42 -2.01
N ALA A 71 20.08 -18.75 -2.13
CA ALA A 71 18.84 -19.50 -2.38
C ALA A 71 17.73 -19.19 -1.34
N ALA A 72 18.13 -18.81 -0.12
CA ALA A 72 17.20 -18.32 0.90
C ALA A 72 16.59 -16.95 0.56
N GLN A 73 17.37 -16.03 -0.01
CA GLN A 73 16.89 -14.71 -0.45
C GLN A 73 15.99 -14.80 -1.68
N GLU A 74 16.30 -15.68 -2.62
CA GLU A 74 15.42 -15.98 -3.76
C GLU A 74 14.09 -16.54 -3.27
N ARG A 75 14.12 -17.47 -2.31
CA ARG A 75 12.91 -18.04 -1.73
C ARG A 75 12.08 -17.02 -0.97
N ILE A 76 12.71 -16.08 -0.26
CA ILE A 76 11.99 -14.99 0.42
C ILE A 76 11.28 -14.10 -0.60
N ALA A 77 11.96 -13.72 -1.69
CA ALA A 77 11.37 -12.90 -2.74
C ALA A 77 10.15 -13.58 -3.40
N GLU A 78 10.27 -14.88 -3.74
CA GLU A 78 9.14 -15.67 -4.24
C GLU A 78 7.96 -15.67 -3.27
N LEU A 79 8.22 -15.87 -1.98
CA LEU A 79 7.17 -15.89 -0.95
C LEU A 79 6.53 -14.51 -0.76
N GLU A 80 7.28 -13.43 -0.88
CA GLU A 80 6.76 -12.06 -0.81
C GLU A 80 5.85 -11.73 -2.01
N ASP A 81 6.22 -12.19 -3.21
CA ASP A 81 5.39 -12.06 -4.41
C ASP A 81 4.08 -12.86 -4.25
N ASP A 82 4.17 -14.11 -3.79
CA ASP A 82 3.00 -14.96 -3.53
C ASP A 82 2.06 -14.35 -2.48
N LEU A 83 2.62 -13.79 -1.40
CA LEU A 83 1.84 -13.12 -0.36
C LEU A 83 1.12 -11.88 -0.91
N THR A 84 1.80 -11.11 -1.76
CA THR A 84 1.22 -9.92 -2.38
C THR A 84 0.03 -10.28 -3.28
N GLU A 85 0.18 -11.32 -4.10
CA GLU A 85 -0.89 -11.83 -4.96
C GLU A 85 -2.06 -12.38 -4.14
N MET A 86 -1.79 -13.20 -3.11
CA MET A 86 -2.84 -13.73 -2.24
C MET A 86 -3.61 -12.63 -1.49
N GLN A 87 -2.91 -11.61 -0.98
CA GLN A 87 -3.55 -10.47 -0.33
C GLN A 87 -4.40 -9.65 -1.30
N PHE A 88 -3.99 -9.56 -2.56
CA PHE A 88 -4.80 -8.90 -3.60
C PHE A 88 -6.07 -9.70 -3.88
N GLN A 89 -5.97 -11.02 -4.05
CA GLN A 89 -7.12 -11.90 -4.26
C GLN A 89 -8.10 -11.89 -3.09
N LEU A 90 -7.59 -11.90 -1.86
CA LEU A 90 -8.41 -11.83 -0.65
C LEU A 90 -9.20 -10.51 -0.62
N ARG A 91 -8.53 -9.37 -0.78
CA ARG A 91 -9.19 -8.06 -0.84
C ARG A 91 -10.23 -7.98 -1.95
N ALA A 92 -9.94 -8.56 -3.11
CA ALA A 92 -10.91 -8.60 -4.21
C ALA A 92 -12.13 -9.48 -3.89
N ALA A 93 -11.94 -10.56 -3.12
CA ALA A 93 -13.02 -11.43 -2.68
C ALA A 93 -13.90 -10.75 -1.61
N GLU A 94 -13.27 -10.14 -0.60
CA GLU A 94 -13.94 -9.35 0.44
C GLU A 94 -14.76 -8.22 -0.18
N LEU A 95 -14.17 -7.45 -1.10
CA LEU A 95 -14.88 -6.38 -1.79
C LEU A 95 -16.07 -6.91 -2.61
N ARG A 96 -15.94 -8.07 -3.26
CA ARG A 96 -17.05 -8.71 -3.99
C ARG A 96 -18.18 -9.11 -3.03
N GLU A 97 -17.85 -9.61 -1.84
CA GLU A 97 -18.83 -9.94 -0.81
C GLU A 97 -19.54 -8.67 -0.29
N GLU A 98 -18.80 -7.63 0.06
CA GLU A 98 -19.35 -6.35 0.50
C GLU A 98 -20.27 -5.74 -0.56
N LEU A 99 -19.84 -5.74 -1.83
CA LEU A 99 -20.67 -5.28 -2.94
C LEU A 99 -21.93 -6.13 -3.13
N ALA A 100 -21.86 -7.45 -2.91
CA ALA A 100 -23.03 -8.31 -2.98
C ALA A 100 -24.07 -7.97 -1.89
N LEU A 101 -23.61 -7.58 -0.70
CA LEU A 101 -24.46 -7.20 0.43
C LEU A 101 -25.05 -5.79 0.26
N VAL A 102 -24.23 -4.80 -0.08
CA VAL A 102 -24.63 -3.38 -0.11
C VAL A 102 -25.25 -3.00 -1.45
N MET A 103 -24.70 -3.50 -2.56
CA MET A 103 -25.10 -3.14 -3.93
C MET A 103 -25.21 -4.36 -4.85
N PRO A 104 -26.18 -5.28 -4.61
CA PRO A 104 -26.30 -6.53 -5.37
C PRO A 104 -26.49 -6.36 -6.88
N HIS A 105 -26.90 -5.18 -7.33
CA HIS A 105 -27.13 -4.85 -8.73
C HIS A 105 -25.82 -4.58 -9.51
N VAL A 106 -24.72 -4.24 -8.83
CA VAL A 106 -23.39 -4.02 -9.45
C VAL A 106 -22.80 -5.34 -9.96
N LEU A 107 -23.05 -6.44 -9.27
CA LEU A 107 -22.62 -7.78 -9.66
C LEU A 107 -23.55 -8.46 -10.69
N ARG A 108 -24.72 -7.88 -10.98
CA ARG A 108 -25.64 -8.44 -11.96
C ARG A 108 -25.32 -7.86 -13.34
N PRO A 109 -25.08 -8.71 -14.37
CA PRO A 109 -24.99 -8.19 -15.73
C PRO A 109 -26.29 -7.46 -16.08
N PRO A 110 -26.23 -6.37 -16.86
CA PRO A 110 -27.43 -5.68 -17.31
C PRO A 110 -28.37 -6.69 -17.97
N ARG A 111 -29.64 -6.74 -17.56
CA ARG A 111 -30.63 -7.58 -18.25
C ARG A 111 -30.67 -7.17 -19.71
N GLU A 112 -30.14 -8.02 -20.58
CA GLU A 112 -30.17 -7.83 -22.02
C GLU A 112 -31.64 -7.74 -22.43
N LYS A 113 -32.07 -6.54 -22.84
CA LYS A 113 -33.42 -6.36 -23.35
C LYS A 113 -33.47 -7.05 -24.71
N LEU A 114 -34.37 -8.02 -24.87
CA LEU A 114 -34.63 -8.66 -26.17
C LEU A 114 -34.76 -7.59 -27.26
N SER A 115 -34.09 -7.81 -28.39
CA SER A 115 -34.18 -6.91 -29.53
C SER A 115 -35.65 -6.72 -29.95
N PRO A 116 -36.02 -5.57 -30.53
CA PRO A 116 -37.38 -5.34 -31.04
C PRO A 116 -37.84 -6.44 -32.02
N GLU A 117 -36.92 -7.03 -32.78
CA GLU A 117 -37.21 -8.16 -33.67
C GLU A 117 -37.59 -9.44 -32.91
N ASP A 118 -36.86 -9.79 -31.86
CA ASP A 118 -37.14 -10.99 -31.06
C ASP A 118 -38.46 -10.86 -30.29
N GLN A 119 -38.76 -9.64 -29.83
CA GLN A 119 -40.07 -9.34 -29.24
C GLN A 119 -41.21 -9.53 -30.25
N LYS A 120 -41.02 -9.09 -31.50
CA LYS A 120 -42.01 -9.26 -32.58
C LYS A 120 -42.19 -10.74 -32.93
N LYS A 121 -41.11 -11.51 -33.02
CA LYS A 121 -41.14 -12.98 -33.26
C LYS A 121 -41.90 -13.71 -32.15
N ARG A 122 -41.60 -13.44 -30.87
CA ARG A 122 -42.33 -14.04 -29.73
C ARG A 122 -43.82 -13.69 -29.73
N ARG A 123 -44.16 -12.42 -30.01
CA ARG A 123 -45.56 -11.97 -30.10
C ARG A 123 -46.32 -12.68 -31.21
N ASN A 124 -45.68 -12.87 -32.37
CA ASN A 124 -46.27 -13.57 -33.51
C ASN A 124 -46.43 -15.07 -33.23
N ALA A 125 -45.47 -15.71 -32.57
CA ALA A 125 -45.56 -17.10 -32.13
C ALA A 125 -46.72 -17.31 -31.15
N ALA A 126 -46.88 -16.42 -30.16
CA ALA A 126 -47.99 -16.46 -29.21
C ALA A 126 -49.37 -16.26 -29.88
N LYS A 127 -49.46 -15.33 -30.86
CA LYS A 127 -50.68 -15.14 -31.66
C LYS A 127 -51.04 -16.38 -32.48
N ARG A 128 -50.04 -17.05 -33.08
CA ARG A 128 -50.24 -18.31 -33.81
C ARG A 128 -50.76 -19.42 -32.90
N GLN A 129 -50.17 -19.60 -31.72
CA GLN A 129 -50.65 -20.58 -30.74
C GLN A 129 -52.09 -20.31 -30.28
N ARG A 130 -52.44 -19.05 -30.02
CA ARG A 130 -53.82 -18.67 -29.65
C ARG A 130 -54.84 -18.94 -30.76
N ARG A 131 -54.49 -18.68 -32.03
CA ARG A 131 -55.35 -19.02 -33.18
C ARG A 131 -55.53 -20.53 -33.30
N LYS A 132 -54.47 -21.31 -33.12
CA LYS A 132 -54.52 -22.79 -33.18
C LYS A 132 -55.38 -23.39 -32.06
N ARG A 133 -55.46 -22.73 -30.89
CA ARG A 133 -56.31 -23.12 -29.76
C ARG A 133 -57.79 -22.71 -29.90
N ARG A 134 -58.10 -21.72 -30.75
CA ARG A 134 -59.47 -21.22 -30.98
C ARG A 134 -60.16 -21.85 -32.21
N GLY A 135 -59.40 -22.56 -33.04
CA GLY A 135 -59.91 -23.30 -34.20
C GLY A 135 -60.08 -24.80 -33.93
N LYS A 136 -60.25 -25.20 -32.67
CA LYS A 136 -60.58 -26.56 -32.25
C LYS A 136 -61.81 -26.50 -31.36
#